data_AF-A0A2S8GAS9-F1
#
_entry.id   AF-A0A2S8GAS9-F1
#
_cell.length_a   1.000
_cell.length_b   1.000
_cell.length_c   1.000
_cell.angle_alpha   90.00
_cell.angle_beta   90.00
_cell.angle_gamma   90.00
#
_symmetry.space_group_name_H-M   'P 1'
#
loop_
_entity.id
_entity.type
_entity.pdbx_description
1 polymer ?
#
loop_
_entity_poly.entity_id
_entity_poly.type
_entity_poly.pdbx_seq_one_letter_code
_entity_poly.pdbx_strand_id
1 'polypeptide(L)'
;MTLSTTIVGYLLLFGAVGMGFVLINILMGMLLRPNNPSEEKQEIYECGEPTIGSSFVQFDLRFYVVALLFIIFDVEVAFFFPWAVVFGKSAQLSDPGMPAVSATVESGVTVNPAVIGLHREFGLPDSLNDQIADGDISADEVREGARSLLWTCLADIGVFFAVLLMGFAYVWKRGDLDWVRAVGHETRAGPGATVRSTSARPQQLAETR
;
A
#
# COMPACT_ATOMS: atom_id res chain seq x y z
N MET A 1 26.97 -9.28 20.14
CA MET A 1 25.58 -8.88 19.81
C MET A 1 25.31 -9.35 18.39
N THR A 2 24.22 -10.08 18.16
CA THR A 2 23.92 -10.72 16.86
C THR A 2 23.55 -9.66 15.82
N LEU A 3 23.82 -9.93 14.54
CA LEU A 3 23.51 -9.01 13.42
C LEU A 3 22.05 -8.51 13.43
N SER A 4 21.12 -9.34 13.89
CA SER A 4 19.72 -8.98 14.10
C SER A 4 19.52 -7.86 15.13
N THR A 5 20.19 -7.95 16.29
CA THR A 5 20.12 -6.92 17.33
C THR A 5 20.71 -5.58 16.88
N THR A 6 21.76 -5.60 16.05
CA THR A 6 22.34 -4.37 15.50
C THR A 6 21.44 -3.70 14.47
N ILE A 7 20.79 -4.47 13.58
CA ILE A 7 19.83 -3.92 12.60
C ILE A 7 18.64 -3.27 13.32
N VAL A 8 18.06 -3.97 14.30
CA VAL A 8 16.96 -3.42 15.11
C VAL A 8 17.42 -2.14 15.82
N GLY A 9 18.63 -2.14 16.38
CA GLY A 9 19.22 -0.94 16.98
C GLY A 9 19.31 0.25 16.02
N TYR A 10 19.77 0.02 14.79
CA TYR A 10 19.84 1.08 13.77
C TYR A 10 18.47 1.59 13.34
N LEU A 11 17.48 0.71 13.17
CA LEU A 11 16.10 1.10 12.82
C LEU A 11 15.47 1.94 13.94
N LEU A 12 15.63 1.53 15.19
CA LEU A 12 15.14 2.29 16.34
C LEU A 12 15.84 3.64 16.46
N LEU A 13 17.16 3.68 16.28
CA LEU A 13 17.93 4.92 16.29
C LEU A 13 17.45 5.87 15.18
N PHE A 14 17.30 5.37 13.96
CA PHE A 14 16.84 6.18 12.83
C PHE A 14 15.43 6.74 13.09
N GLY A 15 14.50 5.89 13.53
CA GLY A 15 13.14 6.32 13.87
C GLY A 15 13.11 7.34 15.00
N ALA A 16 13.91 7.12 16.05
CA ALA A 16 14.00 8.02 17.19
C ALA A 16 14.61 9.38 16.81
N VAL A 17 15.67 9.38 16.00
CA VAL A 17 16.29 10.63 15.51
C VAL A 17 15.32 11.37 14.59
N GLY A 18 14.64 10.68 13.67
CA GLY A 18 13.64 11.29 12.79
C GLY A 18 12.47 11.90 13.56
N MET A 19 11.92 11.16 14.53
CA MET A 19 10.87 11.66 15.42
C MET A 19 11.38 12.84 16.26
N GLY A 20 12.57 12.71 16.84
CA GLY A 20 13.21 13.76 17.62
C GLY A 20 13.42 15.04 16.81
N PHE A 21 13.82 14.91 15.54
CA PHE A 21 13.95 16.06 14.63
C PHE A 21 12.62 16.80 14.45
N VAL A 22 11.52 16.08 14.21
CA VAL A 22 10.18 16.70 14.09
C VAL A 22 9.77 17.38 15.40
N LEU A 23 9.93 16.68 16.53
CA LEU A 23 9.54 17.19 17.85
C LEU A 23 10.36 18.40 18.28
N ILE A 24 11.68 18.38 18.08
CA ILE A 24 12.56 19.51 18.41
C ILE A 24 12.18 20.74 17.60
N ASN A 25 11.87 20.60 16.31
CA ASN A 25 11.43 21.74 15.48
C ASN A 25 10.08 22.29 15.96
N ILE A 26 9.12 21.44 16.31
CA ILE A 26 7.83 21.87 16.88
C ILE A 26 8.05 22.59 18.23
N LEU A 27 8.87 22.02 19.13
CA LEU A 27 9.21 22.60 20.43
C LEU A 27 9.90 23.96 20.29
N MET A 28 10.86 24.05 19.38
CA MET A 28 11.58 25.29 19.10
C MET A 28 10.65 26.35 18.52
N GLY A 29 9.77 25.97 17.58
CA GLY A 29 8.74 26.85 17.05
C GLY A 29 7.75 27.32 18.13
N MET A 30 7.36 26.43 19.05
CA MET A 30 6.45 26.77 20.14
C MET A 30 7.10 27.67 21.21
N LEU A 31 8.40 27.50 21.47
CA LEU A 31 9.15 28.31 22.44
C LEU A 31 9.54 29.69 21.89
N LEU A 32 9.90 29.79 20.61
CA LEU A 32 10.32 31.05 19.98
C LEU A 32 9.14 31.91 19.50
N ARG A 33 7.98 31.31 19.20
CA ARG A 33 6.81 32.04 18.68
C ARG A 33 6.18 32.92 19.76
N PRO A 34 5.94 34.22 19.47
CA PRO A 34 5.14 35.07 20.34
C PRO A 34 3.70 34.56 20.49
N ASN A 35 3.25 34.40 21.73
CA ASN A 35 1.88 33.97 22.04
C ASN A 35 0.95 35.18 22.17
N ASN A 36 0.29 35.58 21.07
CA ASN A 36 -0.66 36.70 21.03
C ASN A 36 -2.03 36.27 20.45
N PRO A 37 -2.85 35.55 21.23
CA PRO A 37 -4.18 35.14 20.82
C PRO A 37 -5.15 36.33 20.80
N SER A 38 -5.98 36.42 19.77
CA SER A 38 -7.09 37.38 19.64
C SER A 38 -8.31 36.64 19.09
N GLU A 39 -9.52 37.15 19.34
CA GLU A 39 -10.76 36.50 18.89
C GLU A 39 -10.75 36.25 17.37
N GLU A 40 -10.42 37.26 16.57
CA GLU A 40 -10.30 37.15 15.10
C GLU A 40 -9.30 36.07 14.63
N LYS A 41 -8.21 35.81 15.38
CA LYS A 41 -7.21 34.77 15.01
C LYS A 41 -7.65 33.36 15.35
N GLN A 42 -8.67 33.22 16.20
CA GLN A 42 -9.23 31.94 16.63
C GLN A 42 -10.51 31.60 15.84
N GLU A 43 -10.98 32.49 14.98
CA GLU A 43 -12.10 32.23 14.08
C GLU A 43 -11.67 31.43 12.84
N ILE A 44 -12.61 30.67 12.29
CA ILE A 44 -12.43 29.93 11.04
C ILE A 44 -12.37 30.92 9.89
N TYR A 45 -11.41 30.75 8.98
CA TYR A 45 -11.28 31.61 7.81
C TYR A 45 -12.46 31.42 6.85
N GLU A 46 -13.25 32.47 6.64
CA GLU A 46 -14.41 32.51 5.73
C GLU A 46 -14.40 33.85 4.93
N CYS A 47 -13.23 34.21 4.38
CA CYS A 47 -13.05 35.43 3.57
C CYS A 47 -13.53 36.76 4.21
N GLY A 48 -13.62 36.82 5.55
CA GLY A 48 -14.05 37.99 6.31
C GLY A 48 -15.54 38.02 6.69
N GLU A 49 -16.31 37.00 6.34
CA GLU A 49 -17.71 36.83 6.76
C GLU A 49 -17.81 35.87 7.96
N PRO A 50 -18.82 35.98 8.83
CA PRO A 50 -19.04 34.99 9.88
C PRO A 50 -19.46 33.65 9.24
N THR A 51 -18.94 32.54 9.76
CA THR A 51 -19.34 31.20 9.28
C THR A 51 -20.81 30.93 9.58
N ILE A 52 -21.61 30.72 8.53
CA ILE A 52 -23.03 30.36 8.65
C ILE A 52 -23.25 28.93 8.15
N GLY A 53 -23.97 28.13 8.94
CA GLY A 53 -24.38 26.78 8.55
C GLY A 53 -23.52 25.68 9.19
N SER A 54 -23.84 24.43 8.84
CA SER A 54 -23.16 23.25 9.38
C SER A 54 -21.95 22.86 8.55
N SER A 55 -20.86 22.49 9.20
CA SER A 55 -19.68 21.89 8.55
C SER A 55 -19.89 20.44 8.10
N PHE A 56 -21.04 19.84 8.41
CA PHE A 56 -21.38 18.48 8.00
C PHE A 56 -22.03 18.49 6.62
N VAL A 57 -21.23 18.23 5.59
CA VAL A 57 -21.69 18.06 4.20
C VAL A 57 -21.55 16.60 3.79
N GLN A 58 -22.49 16.12 2.97
CA GLN A 58 -22.38 14.81 2.33
C GLN A 58 -21.38 14.92 1.18
N PHE A 59 -20.21 14.30 1.34
CA PHE A 59 -19.23 14.17 0.26
C PHE A 59 -19.66 13.11 -0.75
N ASP A 60 -19.25 13.27 -2.01
CA ASP A 60 -19.55 12.30 -3.07
C ASP A 60 -18.93 10.92 -2.74
N LEU A 61 -19.68 9.84 -3.00
CA LEU A 61 -19.26 8.46 -2.72
C LEU A 61 -17.98 8.06 -3.46
N ARG A 62 -17.57 8.77 -4.51
CA ARG A 62 -16.37 8.46 -5.31
C ARG A 62 -15.08 8.45 -4.50
N PHE A 63 -14.95 9.31 -3.48
CA PHE A 63 -13.79 9.27 -2.58
C PHE A 63 -13.67 7.91 -1.88
N TYR A 64 -14.81 7.32 -1.50
CA TYR A 64 -14.86 5.98 -0.92
C TYR A 64 -14.49 4.90 -1.94
N VAL A 65 -14.95 5.01 -3.20
CA VAL A 65 -14.59 4.02 -4.24
C VAL A 65 -13.10 4.01 -4.53
N VAL A 66 -12.47 5.20 -4.62
CA VAL A 66 -11.01 5.30 -4.81
C VAL A 66 -10.26 4.72 -3.61
N ALA A 67 -10.69 5.01 -2.38
CA ALA A 67 -10.09 4.45 -1.17
C ALA A 67 -10.24 2.93 -1.09
N LEU A 68 -11.41 2.40 -1.44
CA LEU A 68 -11.65 0.95 -1.48
C LEU A 68 -10.78 0.27 -2.54
N LEU A 69 -10.66 0.86 -3.74
CA LEU A 69 -9.79 0.36 -4.79
C LEU A 69 -8.32 0.36 -4.35
N PHE A 70 -7.87 1.42 -3.68
CA PHE A 70 -6.53 1.49 -3.11
C PHE A 70 -6.27 0.36 -2.11
N ILE A 71 -7.19 0.11 -1.17
CA ILE A 71 -7.04 -0.96 -0.17
C ILE A 71 -6.97 -2.34 -0.85
N ILE A 72 -7.85 -2.59 -1.83
CA ILE A 72 -7.82 -3.86 -2.57
C ILE A 72 -6.47 -4.00 -3.29
N PHE A 73 -6.04 -2.99 -4.04
CA PHE A 73 -4.78 -3.05 -4.77
C PHE A 73 -3.55 -3.18 -3.84
N ASP A 74 -3.56 -2.52 -2.68
CA ASP A 74 -2.48 -2.59 -1.68
C ASP A 74 -2.32 -4.01 -1.11
N VAL A 75 -3.43 -4.64 -0.73
CA VAL A 75 -3.44 -6.05 -0.29
C VAL A 75 -2.97 -6.97 -1.41
N GLU A 76 -3.38 -6.71 -2.66
CA GLU A 76 -2.99 -7.53 -3.81
C GLU A 76 -1.49 -7.41 -4.11
N VAL A 77 -0.91 -6.22 -3.98
CA VAL A 77 0.56 -6.03 -4.09
C VAL A 77 1.29 -6.73 -2.95
N ALA A 78 0.72 -6.84 -1.75
CA ALA A 78 1.33 -7.61 -0.68
C ALA A 78 1.50 -9.10 -1.04
N PHE A 79 0.62 -9.67 -1.88
CA PHE A 79 0.77 -11.04 -2.39
C PHE A 79 1.93 -11.20 -3.39
N PHE A 80 2.50 -10.12 -3.92
CA PHE A 80 3.70 -10.22 -4.76
C PHE A 80 4.94 -10.62 -3.97
N PHE A 81 5.00 -10.37 -2.65
CA PHE A 81 6.21 -10.67 -1.87
C PHE A 81 6.50 -12.18 -1.79
N PRO A 82 5.55 -13.06 -1.38
CA PRO A 82 5.81 -14.50 -1.36
C PRO A 82 6.16 -15.05 -2.75
N TRP A 83 5.43 -14.60 -3.78
CA TRP A 83 5.71 -14.99 -5.17
C TRP A 83 7.12 -14.58 -5.60
N ALA A 84 7.53 -13.33 -5.35
CA ALA A 84 8.83 -12.81 -5.74
C ALA A 84 9.98 -13.55 -5.06
N VAL A 85 9.81 -13.96 -3.79
CA VAL A 85 10.80 -14.77 -3.07
C VAL A 85 10.96 -16.15 -3.72
N VAL A 86 9.87 -16.83 -4.06
CA VAL A 86 9.92 -18.16 -4.71
C VAL A 86 10.50 -18.07 -6.12
N PHE A 87 10.04 -17.10 -6.91
CA PHE A 87 10.53 -16.87 -8.27
C PHE A 87 12.02 -16.54 -8.27
N GLY A 88 12.46 -15.62 -7.40
CA GLY A 88 13.85 -15.18 -7.32
C GLY A 88 14.82 -16.31 -6.96
N LYS A 89 14.46 -17.15 -5.99
CA LYS A 89 15.26 -18.32 -5.62
C LYS A 89 15.27 -19.40 -6.72
N SER A 90 14.14 -19.60 -7.41
CA SER A 90 14.05 -20.55 -8.53
C SER A 90 14.92 -20.09 -9.72
N ALA A 91 14.99 -18.77 -9.93
CA ALA A 91 15.84 -18.17 -10.96
C ALA A 91 17.32 -18.42 -10.67
N GLN A 92 17.74 -18.27 -9.41
CA GLN A 92 19.12 -18.54 -8.99
C GLN A 92 19.50 -20.01 -9.16
N LEU A 93 18.63 -20.95 -8.75
CA LEU A 93 18.87 -22.39 -8.97
C LEU A 93 18.88 -22.79 -10.45
N SER A 94 18.24 -22.01 -11.31
CA SER A 94 18.21 -22.25 -12.75
C SER A 94 19.44 -21.70 -13.48
N ASP A 95 20.27 -20.87 -12.83
CA ASP A 95 21.40 -20.18 -13.46
C ASP A 95 22.51 -21.16 -13.86
N PRO A 96 22.89 -21.24 -15.15
CA PRO A 96 24.02 -22.06 -15.60
C PRO A 96 25.36 -21.66 -14.96
N GLY A 97 25.51 -20.43 -14.48
CA GLY A 97 26.69 -19.94 -13.78
C GLY A 97 26.84 -20.47 -12.35
N MET A 98 25.81 -21.13 -11.81
CA MET A 98 25.78 -21.66 -10.44
C MET A 98 25.68 -23.19 -10.46
N PRO A 99 26.80 -23.92 -10.63
CA PRO A 99 26.75 -25.37 -10.61
C PRO A 99 26.37 -25.88 -9.21
N ALA A 100 25.41 -26.81 -9.16
CA ALA A 100 24.96 -27.44 -7.91
C ALA A 100 26.05 -28.32 -7.27
N VAL A 101 27.00 -28.81 -8.07
CA VAL A 101 28.11 -29.67 -7.64
C VAL A 101 29.43 -28.98 -7.96
N SER A 102 30.33 -28.85 -6.97
CA SER A 102 31.54 -28.02 -7.08
C SER A 102 32.88 -28.76 -7.24
N ALA A 103 32.95 -30.09 -7.07
CA ALA A 103 34.16 -30.85 -7.43
C ALA A 103 33.92 -32.37 -7.44
N THR A 104 34.58 -33.07 -8.37
CA THR A 104 34.83 -34.52 -8.31
C THR A 104 36.32 -34.70 -8.00
N VAL A 105 36.70 -34.63 -6.72
CA VAL A 105 38.06 -35.01 -6.29
C VAL A 105 37.96 -36.43 -5.73
N GLU A 106 39.05 -37.19 -5.74
CA GLU A 106 39.19 -38.59 -5.29
C GLU A 106 38.59 -38.93 -3.90
N SER A 107 38.04 -37.95 -3.17
CA SER A 107 37.38 -38.08 -1.86
C SER A 107 35.87 -37.75 -1.86
N GLY A 108 35.21 -37.70 -3.03
CA GLY A 108 33.74 -37.61 -3.14
C GLY A 108 33.23 -36.32 -3.77
N VAL A 109 31.94 -36.32 -4.11
CA VAL A 109 31.21 -35.21 -4.73
C VAL A 109 30.73 -34.25 -3.64
N THR A 110 31.00 -32.94 -3.79
CA THR A 110 30.56 -31.92 -2.81
C THR A 110 29.58 -30.93 -3.45
N VAL A 111 28.45 -30.70 -2.78
CA VAL A 111 27.41 -29.75 -3.20
C VAL A 111 27.85 -28.32 -2.90
N ASN A 112 27.54 -27.40 -3.81
CA ASN A 112 27.86 -25.98 -3.66
C ASN A 112 27.17 -25.39 -2.40
N PRO A 113 27.92 -24.75 -1.48
CA PRO A 113 27.35 -24.17 -0.25
C PRO A 113 26.22 -23.17 -0.48
N ALA A 114 26.25 -22.43 -1.58
CA ALA A 114 25.20 -21.46 -1.89
C ALA A 114 23.88 -22.14 -2.33
N VAL A 115 23.97 -23.29 -3.00
CA VAL A 115 22.82 -24.12 -3.37
C VAL A 115 22.21 -24.80 -2.15
N ILE A 116 23.04 -25.27 -1.22
CA ILE A 116 22.58 -25.77 0.10
C ILE A 116 21.81 -24.68 0.85
N GLY A 117 22.33 -23.44 0.86
CA GLY A 117 21.65 -22.29 1.46
C GLY A 117 20.28 -22.05 0.84
N LEU A 118 20.19 -22.08 -0.49
CA LEU A 118 18.94 -21.92 -1.22
C LEU A 118 17.93 -23.04 -0.92
N HIS A 119 18.36 -24.29 -0.87
CA HIS A 119 17.50 -25.42 -0.50
C HIS A 119 16.90 -25.24 0.89
N ARG A 120 17.72 -24.84 1.88
CA ARG A 120 17.24 -24.54 3.24
C ARG A 120 16.26 -23.37 3.25
N GLU A 121 16.55 -22.30 2.52
CA GLU A 121 15.67 -21.14 2.42
C GLU A 121 14.36 -21.43 1.67
N PHE A 122 14.35 -22.42 0.79
CA PHE A 122 13.13 -22.98 0.18
C PHE A 122 12.36 -23.90 1.12
N GLY A 123 12.99 -24.36 2.21
CA GLY A 123 12.42 -25.35 3.12
C GLY A 123 12.49 -26.78 2.59
N LEU A 124 13.41 -27.06 1.65
CA LEU A 124 13.67 -28.41 1.15
C LEU A 124 14.43 -29.25 2.20
N PRO A 125 14.21 -30.58 2.24
CA PRO A 125 14.88 -31.46 3.19
C PRO A 125 16.38 -31.56 2.91
N ASP A 126 17.19 -31.64 3.96
CA ASP A 126 18.65 -31.76 3.85
C ASP A 126 19.09 -33.03 3.09
N SER A 127 18.27 -34.08 3.12
CA SER A 127 18.49 -35.33 2.38
C SER A 127 18.56 -35.15 0.86
N LEU A 128 18.06 -34.03 0.32
CA LEU A 128 18.22 -33.69 -1.08
C LEU A 128 19.69 -33.43 -1.42
N ASN A 129 20.44 -32.78 -0.52
CA ASN A 129 21.86 -32.53 -0.72
C ASN A 129 22.67 -33.82 -0.67
N ASP A 130 22.30 -34.76 0.20
CA ASP A 130 22.91 -36.08 0.28
C ASP A 130 22.67 -36.87 -1.02
N GLN A 131 21.44 -36.89 -1.54
CA GLN A 131 21.11 -37.52 -2.83
C GLN A 131 21.86 -36.91 -4.02
N ILE A 132 22.09 -35.60 -4.02
CA ILE A 132 22.91 -34.94 -5.05
C ILE A 132 24.39 -35.33 -4.92
N ALA A 133 24.90 -35.46 -3.69
CA ALA A 133 26.27 -35.90 -3.44
C ALA A 133 26.49 -37.39 -3.78
N ASP A 134 25.49 -38.23 -3.54
CA ASP A 134 25.52 -39.66 -3.88
C ASP A 134 25.31 -39.91 -5.39
N GLY A 135 24.86 -38.89 -6.13
CA GLY A 135 24.63 -38.95 -7.58
C GLY A 135 23.28 -39.52 -7.98
N ASP A 136 22.38 -39.76 -7.01
CA ASP A 136 21.00 -40.19 -7.25
C ASP A 136 20.19 -39.12 -7.98
N ILE A 137 20.51 -37.84 -7.73
CA ILE A 137 19.91 -36.69 -8.41
C ILE A 137 21.01 -35.86 -9.07
N SER A 138 20.92 -35.68 -10.37
CA SER A 138 21.87 -34.89 -11.13
C SER A 138 21.66 -33.38 -10.94
N ALA A 139 22.74 -32.61 -11.10
CA ALA A 139 22.68 -31.15 -11.08
C ALA A 139 21.77 -30.55 -12.18
N ASP A 140 21.55 -31.29 -13.27
CA ASP A 140 20.67 -30.88 -14.36
C ASP A 140 19.19 -31.12 -14.03
N GLU A 141 18.85 -32.19 -13.30
CA GLU A 141 17.48 -32.44 -12.82
C GLU A 141 17.02 -31.36 -11.84
N VAL A 142 17.91 -30.91 -10.94
CA VAL A 142 17.63 -29.79 -10.04
C VAL A 142 17.34 -28.51 -10.84
N ARG A 143 18.11 -28.26 -11.90
CA ARG A 143 17.95 -27.10 -12.78
C ARG A 143 16.65 -27.17 -13.57
N GLU A 144 16.29 -28.34 -14.07
CA GLU A 144 15.04 -28.57 -14.79
C GLU A 144 13.83 -28.36 -13.86
N GLY A 145 13.91 -28.88 -12.63
CA GLY A 145 12.91 -28.62 -11.60
C GLY A 145 12.75 -27.13 -11.29
N ALA A 146 13.86 -26.42 -11.09
CA ALA A 146 13.85 -24.97 -10.86
C ALA A 146 13.26 -24.19 -12.06
N ARG A 147 13.55 -24.62 -13.30
CA ARG A 147 12.98 -24.03 -14.52
C ARG A 147 11.48 -24.29 -14.65
N SER A 148 11.02 -25.47 -14.25
CA SER A 148 9.58 -25.79 -14.20
C SER A 148 8.85 -24.90 -13.19
N LEU A 149 9.45 -24.68 -12.02
CA LEU A 149 8.94 -23.75 -11.01
C LEU A 149 8.87 -22.31 -11.54
N LEU A 150 9.90 -21.85 -12.27
CA LEU A 150 9.87 -20.52 -12.89
C LEU A 150 8.66 -20.34 -13.81
N TRP A 151 8.42 -21.30 -14.72
CA TRP A 151 7.27 -21.24 -15.62
C TRP A 151 5.95 -21.29 -14.86
N THR A 152 5.87 -22.11 -13.82
CA THR A 152 4.68 -22.19 -12.95
C THR A 152 4.41 -20.86 -12.25
N CYS A 153 5.44 -20.24 -11.66
CA CYS A 153 5.34 -18.92 -11.05
C CYS A 153 4.94 -17.84 -12.06
N LEU A 154 5.44 -17.91 -13.31
CA LEU A 154 5.10 -16.97 -14.38
C LEU A 154 3.64 -17.10 -14.81
N ALA A 155 3.12 -18.34 -14.87
CA ALA A 155 1.71 -18.59 -15.13
C ALA A 155 0.83 -18.08 -13.98
N ASP A 156 1.21 -18.37 -12.73
CA ASP A 156 0.47 -17.98 -11.53
C ASP A 156 0.33 -16.45 -11.42
N ILE A 157 1.44 -15.71 -11.57
CA ILE A 157 1.39 -14.24 -11.56
C ILE A 157 0.63 -13.68 -12.77
N GLY A 158 0.68 -14.36 -13.92
CA GLY A 158 -0.08 -13.97 -15.11
C GLY A 158 -1.58 -14.07 -14.88
N VAL A 159 -2.04 -15.16 -14.27
CA VAL A 159 -3.44 -15.35 -13.88
C VAL A 159 -3.86 -14.33 -12.83
N PHE A 160 -3.05 -14.15 -11.79
CA PHE A 160 -3.29 -13.17 -10.74
C PHE A 160 -3.45 -11.75 -11.30
N PHE A 161 -2.52 -11.33 -12.17
CA PHE A 161 -2.55 -10.02 -12.81
C PHE A 161 -3.74 -9.86 -13.77
N ALA A 162 -4.13 -10.92 -14.48
CA ALA A 162 -5.31 -10.89 -15.35
C ALA A 162 -6.60 -10.66 -14.55
N VAL A 163 -6.73 -11.29 -13.37
CA VAL A 163 -7.87 -11.06 -12.46
C VAL A 163 -7.88 -9.62 -11.94
N LEU A 164 -6.73 -9.10 -11.52
CA LEU A 164 -6.58 -7.70 -11.10
C LEU A 164 -6.98 -6.72 -12.20
N LEU A 165 -6.43 -6.91 -13.41
CA LEU A 165 -6.75 -6.06 -14.57
C LEU A 165 -8.21 -6.14 -14.95
N MET A 166 -8.85 -7.32 -14.85
CA MET A 166 -10.28 -7.47 -15.10
C MET A 166 -11.10 -6.66 -14.09
N GLY A 167 -10.77 -6.74 -12.80
CA GLY A 167 -11.44 -5.96 -11.75
C GLY A 167 -11.27 -4.45 -11.95
N PHE A 168 -10.04 -4.02 -12.26
CA PHE A 168 -9.75 -2.61 -12.56
C PHE A 168 -10.49 -2.12 -13.81
N ALA A 169 -10.43 -2.87 -14.91
CA ALA A 169 -11.12 -2.54 -16.16
C ALA A 169 -12.64 -2.48 -15.97
N TYR A 170 -13.21 -3.31 -15.10
CA TYR A 170 -14.62 -3.27 -14.75
C TYR A 170 -15.02 -1.96 -14.06
N VAL A 171 -14.28 -1.53 -13.04
CA VAL A 171 -14.52 -0.27 -12.32
C VAL A 171 -14.33 0.93 -13.27
N TRP A 172 -13.31 0.88 -14.11
CA TRP A 172 -13.06 1.90 -15.13
C TRP A 172 -14.22 1.99 -16.12
N LYS A 173 -14.66 0.86 -16.68
CA LYS A 173 -15.78 0.80 -17.64
C LYS A 173 -17.07 1.35 -17.03
N ARG A 174 -17.29 1.17 -15.72
CA ARG A 174 -18.47 1.69 -15.03
C ARG A 174 -18.44 3.22 -14.85
N GLY A 175 -17.27 3.85 -15.00
CA GLY A 175 -17.10 5.29 -14.80
C GLY A 175 -17.12 5.68 -13.33
N ASP A 176 -16.89 4.74 -12.41
CA ASP A 176 -16.82 5.02 -10.96
C ASP A 176 -15.60 5.92 -10.62
N LEU A 177 -14.65 6.04 -11.55
CA LEU A 177 -13.46 6.89 -11.47
C LEU A 177 -13.64 8.27 -12.13
N ASP A 178 -14.78 8.53 -12.78
CA ASP A 178 -15.00 9.79 -13.49
C ASP A 178 -15.33 10.92 -12.51
N TRP A 179 -14.54 11.99 -12.52
CA TRP A 179 -14.76 13.17 -11.66
C TRP A 179 -15.88 14.09 -12.18
N VAL A 180 -16.12 14.12 -13.48
CA VAL A 180 -16.98 15.12 -14.15
C VAL A 180 -18.47 14.95 -13.83
N ARG A 181 -18.93 13.75 -13.45
CA ARG A 181 -20.34 13.53 -13.02
C ARG A 181 -20.68 14.15 -11.67
N ALA A 182 -19.74 14.79 -10.96
CA ALA A 182 -19.94 15.30 -9.60
C ALA A 182 -20.77 16.59 -9.54
N VAL A 183 -20.99 17.25 -10.69
CA VAL A 183 -21.65 18.57 -10.76
C VAL A 183 -23.10 18.52 -11.24
N GLY A 184 -23.67 17.32 -11.44
CA GLY A 184 -24.89 17.17 -12.23
C GLY A 184 -25.96 16.33 -11.56
N HIS A 185 -26.46 16.74 -10.39
CA HIS A 185 -27.82 16.42 -9.92
C HIS A 185 -28.22 17.32 -8.74
N GLU A 186 -27.98 18.63 -8.84
CA GLU A 186 -28.88 19.56 -8.16
C GLU A 186 -30.22 19.49 -8.90
N THR A 187 -31.10 18.69 -8.30
CA THR A 187 -32.53 18.62 -8.52
C THR A 187 -33.06 19.84 -9.26
N ARG A 188 -33.56 19.63 -10.49
CA ARG A 188 -34.56 20.51 -11.08
C ARG A 188 -35.66 20.68 -10.02
N ALA A 189 -35.61 21.78 -9.27
CA ALA A 189 -36.77 22.26 -8.54
C ALA A 189 -37.86 22.40 -9.59
N GLY A 190 -38.86 21.52 -9.52
CA GLY A 190 -39.96 21.55 -10.48
C GLY A 190 -40.55 22.96 -10.54
N PRO A 191 -40.97 23.43 -11.72
CA PRO A 191 -41.65 24.72 -11.84
C PRO A 191 -42.98 24.64 -11.08
N GLY A 192 -42.97 25.00 -9.80
CA GLY A 192 -44.13 24.84 -8.93
C GLY A 192 -43.88 24.90 -7.43
N ALA A 193 -42.63 25.02 -6.95
CA ALA A 193 -42.39 25.34 -5.54
C ALA A 193 -42.72 26.82 -5.28
N THR A 194 -44.00 27.10 -5.11
CA THR A 194 -44.52 28.40 -4.71
C THR A 194 -43.85 28.81 -3.41
N VAL A 195 -42.94 29.78 -3.49
CA VAL A 195 -42.36 30.43 -2.32
C VAL A 195 -43.53 31.10 -1.59
N ARG A 196 -44.03 30.47 -0.53
CA ARG A 196 -44.94 31.12 0.42
C ARG A 196 -44.13 32.23 1.08
N SER A 197 -44.24 33.46 0.58
CA SER A 197 -43.88 34.62 1.38
C SER A 197 -44.89 34.70 2.52
N THR A 198 -44.50 34.24 3.70
CA THR A 198 -45.24 34.55 4.92
C THR A 198 -45.10 36.05 5.12
N SER A 199 -46.07 36.84 4.64
CA SER A 199 -46.16 38.26 4.93
C SER A 199 -46.36 38.41 6.44
N ALA A 200 -45.29 38.72 7.15
CA ALA A 200 -45.36 39.07 8.56
C ALA A 200 -46.27 40.30 8.71
N ARG A 201 -47.32 40.12 9.51
CA ARG A 201 -48.34 41.10 9.90
C ARG A 201 -47.67 42.41 10.39
N PRO A 202 -48.13 43.61 9.96
CA PRO A 202 -47.67 44.85 10.56
C PRO A 202 -48.21 44.94 11.99
N GLN A 203 -47.31 44.95 12.97
CA GLN A 203 -47.67 45.25 14.35
C GLN A 203 -47.99 46.74 14.46
N GLN A 204 -49.28 47.05 14.57
CA GLN A 204 -49.75 48.28 15.19
C GLN A 204 -49.16 48.37 16.60
N LEU A 205 -48.37 49.40 16.85
CA LEU A 205 -48.19 49.96 18.18
C LEU A 205 -48.61 51.43 18.11
N ALA A 206 -49.87 51.64 18.51
CA ALA A 206 -50.38 52.95 18.89
C ALA A 206 -49.86 53.28 20.30
N GLU A 207 -49.42 54.53 20.44
CA GLU A 207 -49.60 55.41 21.61
C GLU A 207 -49.27 54.89 23.01
N THR A 208 -48.25 55.49 23.64
CA THR A 208 -48.42 56.11 24.96
C THR A 208 -47.24 57.06 25.25
N ARG A 209 -47.58 58.35 25.21
CA ARG A 209 -47.10 59.52 25.99
C ARG A 209 -45.60 59.79 26.14
#